data_AF-A0A926XLX7-F1
#
_entry.id   AF-A0A926XLX7-F1
#
_cell.length_a   1.000
_cell.length_b   1.000
_cell.length_c   1.000
_cell.angle_alpha   90.00
_cell.angle_beta   90.00
_cell.angle_gamma   90.00
#
_symmetry.space_group_name_H-M   'P 1'
#
loop_
_entity.id
_entity.type
_entity.pdbx_description
1 polymer ?
#
loop_
_entity_poly.entity_id
_entity_poly.type
_entity_poly.pdbx_seq_one_letter_code
_entity_poly.pdbx_strand_id
1 'polypeptide(L)'
;MKNKLYQPQSAAIAFSSAIALFWSLAGNPAFAGDFFRTQNQRDIGPQTEAAFEAVFVEGNYPKAEGYLKQALATEKDDPLVYAMQASLAYGNQDSSAIAPAAANTLAAAQRLLPSDPLRGNLYLAIGHFIEGASLIQTQGPIGALPKLQEVLKYLDEAEKIDANDPELNLFKGFMELMLAVNLPLASPEVAIANFQRNAAPEYLVNRGIAVAYRDQKKYDKGLEFVNKALQETPDNPELKYLKAQLLYQQGKKLNDRAIVQEAIALFDAAIAQQNQLPAYLRSPLQFERTVAQNWLDGKR
;
A
#
# COMPACT_ATOMS: atom_id res chain seq x y z
N MET A 1 -31.33 0.52 -23.74
CA MET A 1 -29.87 0.34 -23.58
C MET A 1 -29.54 0.28 -22.10
N LYS A 2 -28.54 -0.49 -21.66
CA LYS A 2 -28.13 -0.53 -20.23
C LYS A 2 -26.99 0.46 -19.99
N ASN A 3 -27.19 1.46 -19.13
CA ASN A 3 -26.10 2.32 -18.69
C ASN A 3 -25.11 1.48 -17.86
N LYS A 4 -23.89 1.29 -18.37
CA LYS A 4 -22.76 0.87 -17.54
C LYS A 4 -22.37 2.07 -16.68
N LEU A 5 -22.91 2.12 -15.46
CA LEU A 5 -22.32 2.95 -14.40
C LEU A 5 -20.85 2.55 -14.25
N TYR A 6 -19.99 3.55 -14.16
CA TYR A 6 -18.54 3.36 -14.04
C TYR A 6 -18.27 2.69 -12.68
N GLN A 7 -17.93 1.40 -12.67
CA GLN A 7 -17.47 0.76 -11.44
C GLN A 7 -16.10 1.38 -11.09
N PRO A 8 -15.93 1.97 -9.88
CA PRO A 8 -14.61 2.39 -9.45
C PRO A 8 -13.71 1.16 -9.37
N GLN A 9 -12.54 1.22 -10.00
CA GLN A 9 -11.55 0.16 -9.90
C GLN A 9 -11.11 0.08 -8.44
N SER A 10 -11.22 -1.10 -7.83
CA SER A 10 -11.00 -1.30 -6.40
C SER A 10 -9.54 -1.01 -6.02
N ALA A 11 -9.33 0.04 -5.23
CA ALA A 11 -8.02 0.48 -4.76
C ALA A 11 -7.47 -0.43 -3.64
N ALA A 12 -7.04 -1.63 -3.99
CA ALA A 12 -6.37 -2.58 -3.10
C ALA A 12 -4.86 -2.25 -2.97
N ILE A 13 -4.36 -2.12 -1.74
CA ILE A 13 -2.99 -1.69 -1.37
C ILE A 13 -2.39 -2.64 -0.29
N ALA A 14 -1.14 -3.12 -0.45
CA ALA A 14 -0.36 -4.04 0.43
C ALA A 14 1.18 -3.86 0.14
N PHE A 15 2.22 -3.84 1.01
CA PHE A 15 2.60 -4.41 2.35
C PHE A 15 4.14 -4.13 2.73
N SER A 16 5.23 -4.71 2.11
CA SER A 16 6.72 -4.32 2.07
C SER A 16 7.78 -5.34 1.46
N SER A 17 9.11 -5.39 1.76
CA SER A 17 10.10 -6.55 1.56
C SER A 17 11.43 -6.51 0.75
N ALA A 18 12.61 -6.36 1.37
CA ALA A 18 13.82 -7.05 0.88
C ALA A 18 14.94 -7.23 1.94
N ILE A 19 14.86 -8.27 2.78
CA ILE A 19 15.98 -8.73 3.61
C ILE A 19 16.74 -9.88 2.92
N ALA A 20 17.89 -9.53 2.35
CA ALA A 20 19.14 -10.31 2.39
C ALA A 20 20.27 -9.51 1.70
N LEU A 21 21.43 -9.22 2.29
CA LEU A 21 22.00 -9.46 3.63
C LEU A 21 23.07 -8.38 3.85
N PHE A 22 23.29 -7.91 5.09
CA PHE A 22 24.66 -7.67 5.58
C PHE A 22 24.72 -7.71 7.11
N TRP A 23 25.77 -8.31 7.66
CA TRP A 23 25.89 -8.61 9.09
C TRP A 23 27.26 -8.18 9.62
N SER A 24 27.35 -6.96 10.14
CA SER A 24 28.38 -6.56 11.12
C SER A 24 28.22 -5.10 11.59
N LEU A 25 27.68 -4.90 12.79
CA LEU A 25 28.17 -3.91 13.77
C LEU A 25 27.54 -4.24 15.13
N ALA A 26 28.30 -4.13 16.22
CA ALA A 26 27.79 -4.38 17.56
C ALA A 26 27.19 -3.10 18.14
N GLY A 27 25.87 -3.06 18.36
CA GLY A 27 25.18 -1.91 18.94
C GLY A 27 23.74 -2.23 19.35
N ASN A 28 23.56 -2.69 20.59
CA ASN A 28 22.31 -3.02 21.29
C ASN A 28 21.33 -4.02 20.61
N PRO A 29 20.84 -5.05 21.32
CA PRO A 29 19.80 -5.96 20.83
C PRO A 29 18.39 -5.34 20.98
N ALA A 30 18.24 -4.03 20.72
CA ALA A 30 17.00 -3.29 20.88
C ALA A 30 16.55 -2.76 19.51
N PHE A 31 15.38 -3.21 19.05
CA PHE A 31 14.67 -2.72 17.85
C PHE A 31 15.36 -2.94 16.49
N ALA A 32 15.75 -4.19 16.20
CA ALA A 32 15.43 -4.71 14.86
C ALA A 32 13.90 -4.91 14.79
N GLY A 33 13.27 -4.59 13.65
CA GLY A 33 11.81 -4.62 13.51
C GLY A 33 11.17 -3.30 13.05
N ASP A 34 11.57 -2.13 13.56
CA ASP A 34 10.93 -0.86 13.18
C ASP A 34 11.55 -0.23 11.93
N PHE A 35 11.00 -0.61 10.78
CA PHE A 35 11.27 -0.07 9.44
C PHE A 35 10.57 1.27 9.15
N PHE A 36 9.74 1.79 10.06
CA PHE A 36 9.18 3.14 9.94
C PHE A 36 10.08 4.19 10.61
N ARG A 37 10.76 3.83 11.72
CA ARG A 37 11.42 4.80 12.61
C ARG A 37 12.93 4.59 12.69
N THR A 38 13.67 5.69 12.65
CA THR A 38 15.12 5.72 12.97
C THR A 38 15.42 6.20 14.39
N GLN A 39 14.40 6.65 15.13
CA GLN A 39 14.46 7.10 16.53
C GLN A 39 13.16 6.73 17.23
N ASN A 40 13.18 6.47 18.54
CA ASN A 40 12.01 6.03 19.32
C ASN A 40 11.29 4.83 18.68
N GLN A 41 12.09 3.87 18.17
CA GLN A 41 11.65 2.64 17.53
C GLN A 41 10.74 1.82 18.44
N ARG A 42 9.77 1.14 17.83
CA ARG A 42 8.83 0.25 18.52
C ARG A 42 9.21 -1.21 18.29
N ASP A 43 8.72 -2.09 19.15
CA ASP A 43 8.86 -3.52 18.92
C ASP A 43 7.90 -3.94 17.79
N ILE A 44 8.46 -4.56 16.75
CA ILE A 44 7.74 -5.21 15.66
C ILE A 44 8.42 -6.56 15.50
N GLY A 45 7.70 -7.64 15.75
CA GLY A 45 8.29 -8.97 15.81
C GLY A 45 8.87 -9.43 14.47
N PRO A 46 9.88 -10.31 14.43
CA PRO A 46 10.61 -10.63 13.22
C PRO A 46 9.79 -11.40 12.17
N GLN A 47 8.69 -12.09 12.54
CA GLN A 47 7.76 -12.65 11.55
C GLN A 47 6.82 -11.56 11.01
N THR A 48 6.53 -10.53 11.78
CA THR A 48 5.75 -9.34 11.40
C THR A 48 6.59 -8.41 10.52
N GLU A 49 7.88 -8.24 10.80
CA GLU A 49 8.85 -7.63 9.91
C GLU A 49 8.98 -8.47 8.64
N ALA A 50 9.19 -9.79 8.73
CA ALA A 50 9.23 -10.68 7.57
C ALA A 50 7.90 -10.76 6.77
N ALA A 51 6.77 -10.42 7.39
CA ALA A 51 5.44 -10.42 6.78
C ALA A 51 4.97 -9.07 6.25
N PHE A 52 5.42 -7.98 6.87
CA PHE A 52 5.50 -6.65 6.27
C PHE A 52 6.35 -6.80 5.02
N GLU A 53 7.50 -7.46 5.15
CA GLU A 53 8.19 -8.09 4.04
C GLU A 53 7.31 -9.12 3.28
N ALA A 54 7.92 -9.86 2.37
CA ALA A 54 7.35 -10.34 1.11
C ALA A 54 6.55 -9.35 0.17
N VAL A 55 5.77 -8.34 0.59
CA VAL A 55 4.75 -7.65 -0.27
C VAL A 55 5.12 -6.42 -1.19
N PHE A 56 5.21 -5.14 -0.76
CA PHE A 56 5.49 -3.94 -1.62
C PHE A 56 6.86 -3.92 -2.34
N VAL A 57 7.87 -4.69 -1.90
CA VAL A 57 9.26 -4.61 -2.42
C VAL A 57 9.67 -5.92 -3.11
N GLU A 58 9.32 -7.09 -2.57
CA GLU A 58 9.45 -8.37 -3.29
C GLU A 58 8.27 -8.62 -4.26
N GLY A 59 7.08 -8.11 -3.95
CA GLY A 59 5.85 -8.33 -4.74
C GLY A 59 5.16 -9.66 -4.47
N ASN A 60 5.50 -10.33 -3.36
CA ASN A 60 5.42 -11.78 -3.14
C ASN A 60 4.39 -12.18 -2.07
N TYR A 61 3.14 -11.89 -2.36
CA TYR A 61 2.00 -12.05 -1.45
C TYR A 61 1.89 -13.48 -0.83
N PRO A 62 2.15 -14.59 -1.55
CA PRO A 62 2.17 -15.93 -0.96
C PRO A 62 3.24 -16.15 0.12
N LYS A 63 4.41 -15.49 0.01
CA LYS A 63 5.46 -15.54 1.03
C LYS A 63 5.04 -14.75 2.28
N ALA A 64 4.33 -13.63 2.11
CA ALA A 64 3.79 -12.83 3.22
C ALA A 64 2.75 -13.63 4.02
N GLU A 65 1.83 -14.32 3.33
CA GLU A 65 0.91 -15.24 3.99
C GLU A 65 1.63 -16.33 4.80
N GLY A 66 2.79 -16.80 4.34
CA GLY A 66 3.64 -17.77 5.05
C GLY A 66 4.23 -17.22 6.35
N TYR A 67 4.65 -15.96 6.36
CA TYR A 67 5.16 -15.29 7.56
C TYR A 67 4.05 -14.85 8.52
N LEU A 68 2.91 -14.32 8.03
CA LEU A 68 1.76 -13.98 8.89
C LEU A 68 1.21 -15.20 9.64
N LYS A 69 1.27 -16.40 9.03
CA LYS A 69 0.88 -17.67 9.69
C LYS A 69 1.83 -18.02 10.85
N GLN A 70 3.08 -17.56 10.82
CA GLN A 70 4.04 -17.71 11.91
C GLN A 70 3.87 -16.59 12.95
N ALA A 71 3.72 -15.34 12.52
CA ALA A 71 3.45 -14.18 13.38
C ALA A 71 2.18 -14.36 14.24
N LEU A 72 1.12 -15.00 13.71
CA LEU A 72 -0.06 -15.36 14.51
C LEU A 72 0.24 -16.27 15.72
N ALA A 73 1.32 -17.06 15.67
CA ALA A 73 1.70 -17.96 16.75
C ALA A 73 2.68 -17.33 17.75
N THR A 74 3.48 -16.34 17.32
CA THR A 74 4.58 -15.74 18.12
C THR A 74 4.35 -14.29 18.53
N GLU A 75 3.61 -13.52 17.73
CA GLU A 75 3.62 -12.05 17.71
C GLU A 75 2.20 -11.44 17.69
N LYS A 76 1.19 -12.25 18.04
CA LYS A 76 -0.27 -11.96 18.15
C LYS A 76 -0.71 -10.69 18.89
N ASP A 77 0.21 -9.95 19.48
CA ASP A 77 -0.05 -8.71 20.24
C ASP A 77 0.39 -7.45 19.46
N ASP A 78 1.13 -7.59 18.35
CA ASP A 78 1.30 -6.53 17.36
C ASP A 78 0.05 -6.45 16.44
N PRO A 79 -0.65 -5.30 16.39
CA PRO A 79 -1.82 -5.12 15.54
C PRO A 79 -1.52 -5.13 14.02
N LEU A 80 -0.28 -4.89 13.60
CA LEU A 80 0.12 -4.90 12.19
C LEU A 80 -0.11 -6.28 11.54
N VAL A 81 0.12 -7.37 12.27
CA VAL A 81 -0.17 -8.75 11.81
C VAL A 81 -1.59 -8.85 11.26
N TYR A 82 -2.57 -8.31 11.99
CA TYR A 82 -3.98 -8.37 11.64
C TYR A 82 -4.37 -7.35 10.57
N ALA A 83 -3.79 -6.14 10.59
CA ALA A 83 -3.99 -5.14 9.55
C ALA A 83 -3.50 -5.65 8.18
N MET A 84 -2.36 -6.37 8.17
CA MET A 84 -1.83 -7.02 6.98
C MET A 84 -2.69 -8.19 6.50
N GLN A 85 -3.21 -9.02 7.41
CA GLN A 85 -4.17 -10.07 7.05
C GLN A 85 -5.43 -9.48 6.38
N ALA A 86 -5.94 -8.34 6.87
CA ALA A 86 -7.05 -7.66 6.22
C ALA A 86 -6.70 -7.13 4.81
N SER A 87 -5.50 -6.56 4.63
CA SER A 87 -5.00 -6.10 3.34
C SER A 87 -4.88 -7.25 2.31
N LEU A 88 -4.29 -8.38 2.72
CA LEU A 88 -4.20 -9.58 1.87
C LEU A 88 -5.58 -10.19 1.58
N ALA A 89 -6.47 -10.26 2.58
CA ALA A 89 -7.84 -10.74 2.39
C ALA A 89 -8.62 -9.85 1.40
N TYR A 90 -8.49 -8.53 1.48
CA TYR A 90 -9.09 -7.59 0.53
C TYR A 90 -8.57 -7.82 -0.90
N GLY A 91 -7.25 -7.99 -1.07
CA GLY A 91 -6.65 -8.30 -2.37
C GLY A 91 -7.10 -9.66 -2.93
N ASN A 92 -7.13 -10.69 -2.10
CA ASN A 92 -7.59 -12.03 -2.47
C ASN A 92 -9.12 -12.14 -2.64
N GLN A 93 -9.87 -11.06 -2.39
CA GLN A 93 -11.34 -10.99 -2.39
C GLN A 93 -12.01 -11.92 -1.35
N ASP A 94 -11.28 -12.31 -0.30
CA ASP A 94 -11.80 -13.08 0.82
C ASP A 94 -12.51 -12.16 1.82
N SER A 95 -13.77 -11.83 1.50
CA SER A 95 -14.64 -11.07 2.39
C SER A 95 -14.94 -11.76 3.72
N SER A 96 -14.67 -13.06 3.87
CA SER A 96 -14.85 -13.79 5.13
C SER A 96 -13.72 -13.51 6.13
N ALA A 97 -12.50 -13.25 5.64
CA ALA A 97 -11.33 -12.96 6.47
C ALA A 97 -11.18 -11.46 6.85
N ILE A 98 -11.73 -10.53 6.08
CA ILE A 98 -11.59 -9.07 6.33
C ILE A 98 -12.14 -8.67 7.70
N ALA A 99 -13.38 -9.04 8.03
CA ALA A 99 -14.02 -8.60 9.28
C ALA A 99 -13.38 -9.20 10.56
N PRO A 100 -13.02 -10.50 10.61
CA PRO A 100 -12.21 -11.04 11.71
C PRO A 100 -10.85 -10.36 11.85
N ALA A 101 -10.16 -10.07 10.74
CA ALA A 101 -8.87 -9.38 10.77
C ALA A 101 -9.01 -7.93 11.30
N ALA A 102 -10.06 -7.21 10.91
CA ALA A 102 -10.38 -5.88 11.45
C ALA A 102 -10.62 -5.93 12.98
N ALA A 103 -11.44 -6.87 13.45
CA ALA A 103 -11.74 -7.06 14.86
C ALA A 103 -10.49 -7.41 15.68
N ASN A 104 -9.61 -8.27 15.16
CA ASN A 104 -8.34 -8.61 15.80
C ASN A 104 -7.37 -7.42 15.82
N THR A 105 -7.33 -6.60 14.76
CA THR A 105 -6.54 -5.36 14.70
C THR A 105 -6.96 -4.41 15.83
N LEU A 106 -8.26 -4.15 15.97
CA LEU A 106 -8.82 -3.34 17.06
C LEU A 106 -8.51 -3.94 18.45
N ALA A 107 -8.66 -5.26 18.61
CA ALA A 107 -8.40 -5.93 19.87
C ALA A 107 -6.93 -5.92 20.29
N ALA A 108 -5.98 -5.99 19.34
CA ALA A 108 -4.55 -5.85 19.60
C ALA A 108 -4.19 -4.39 19.89
N ALA A 109 -4.67 -3.45 19.08
CA ALA A 109 -4.49 -2.00 19.29
C ALA A 109 -4.97 -1.54 20.67
N GLN A 110 -6.11 -2.05 21.13
CA GLN A 110 -6.65 -1.77 22.47
C GLN A 110 -5.80 -2.37 23.61
N ARG A 111 -5.08 -3.48 23.38
CA ARG A 111 -4.09 -4.03 24.34
C ARG A 111 -2.78 -3.24 24.33
N LEU A 112 -2.38 -2.70 23.18
CA LEU A 112 -1.17 -1.92 22.99
C LEU A 112 -1.26 -0.50 23.59
N LEU A 113 -2.45 0.10 23.56
CA LEU A 113 -2.73 1.49 23.99
C LEU A 113 -2.12 1.93 25.35
N PRO A 114 -2.08 1.11 26.43
CA PRO A 114 -1.50 1.53 27.72
C PRO A 114 0.02 1.60 27.73
N SER A 115 0.72 0.88 26.84
CA SER A 115 2.18 0.85 26.72
C SER A 115 2.71 1.68 25.56
N ASP A 116 1.95 1.76 24.46
CA ASP A 116 2.22 2.62 23.32
C ASP A 116 0.89 3.28 22.87
N PRO A 117 0.57 4.47 23.40
CA PRO A 117 -0.67 5.15 23.07
C PRO A 117 -0.69 5.71 21.64
N LEU A 118 0.47 5.93 21.00
CA LEU A 118 0.50 6.41 19.62
C LEU A 118 0.14 5.28 18.67
N ARG A 119 0.87 4.16 18.74
CA ARG A 119 0.64 3.00 17.88
C ARG A 119 -0.71 2.34 18.23
N GLY A 120 -1.10 2.32 19.52
CA GLY A 120 -2.45 1.93 19.94
C GLY A 120 -3.56 2.74 19.27
N ASN A 121 -3.50 4.08 19.28
CA ASN A 121 -4.49 4.92 18.59
C ASN A 121 -4.43 4.74 17.06
N LEU A 122 -3.24 4.68 16.46
CA LEU A 122 -3.06 4.47 15.03
C LEU A 122 -3.73 3.17 14.55
N TYR A 123 -3.55 2.06 15.25
CA TYR A 123 -4.20 0.79 14.86
C TYR A 123 -5.68 0.70 15.23
N LEU A 124 -6.18 1.52 16.16
CA LEU A 124 -7.62 1.73 16.31
C LEU A 124 -8.20 2.44 15.08
N ALA A 125 -7.51 3.47 14.54
CA ALA A 125 -7.90 4.08 13.28
C ALA A 125 -7.83 3.10 12.10
N ILE A 126 -6.74 2.34 11.94
CA ILE A 126 -6.58 1.34 10.87
C ILE A 126 -7.66 0.25 10.96
N GLY A 127 -7.95 -0.26 12.15
CA GLY A 127 -9.00 -1.26 12.37
C GLY A 127 -10.39 -0.76 11.93
N HIS A 128 -10.76 0.47 12.30
CA HIS A 128 -12.01 1.07 11.86
C HIS A 128 -12.04 1.42 10.36
N PHE A 129 -10.90 1.75 9.76
CA PHE A 129 -10.78 1.95 8.31
C PHE A 129 -11.09 0.65 7.55
N ILE A 130 -10.56 -0.49 8.02
CA ILE A 130 -10.84 -1.82 7.45
C ILE A 130 -12.32 -2.18 7.60
N GLU A 131 -12.92 -1.97 8.77
CA GLU A 131 -14.38 -2.16 8.96
C GLU A 131 -15.19 -1.28 7.98
N GLY A 132 -14.82 -0.01 7.85
CA GLY A 132 -15.44 0.93 6.90
C GLY A 132 -15.38 0.42 5.46
N ALA A 133 -14.22 -0.07 5.01
CA ALA A 133 -14.05 -0.65 3.68
C ALA A 133 -14.93 -1.90 3.46
N SER A 134 -15.14 -2.73 4.49
CA SER A 134 -16.06 -3.88 4.45
C SER A 134 -17.54 -3.46 4.46
N LEU A 135 -17.88 -2.36 5.14
CA LEU A 135 -19.24 -1.80 5.16
C LEU A 135 -19.62 -1.17 3.82
N ILE A 136 -18.69 -0.56 3.08
CA ILE A 136 -18.97 -0.04 1.72
C ILE A 136 -19.46 -1.16 0.80
N GLN A 137 -18.90 -2.37 0.90
CA GLN A 137 -19.28 -3.51 0.04
C GLN A 137 -20.68 -4.07 0.36
N THR A 138 -21.15 -3.91 1.60
CA THR A 138 -22.35 -4.58 2.12
C THR A 138 -23.54 -3.64 2.39
N GLN A 139 -23.25 -2.37 2.68
CA GLN A 139 -24.23 -1.34 3.07
C GLN A 139 -24.05 -0.03 2.28
N GLY A 140 -23.06 0.05 1.39
CA GLY A 140 -22.73 1.24 0.61
C GLY A 140 -22.03 2.35 1.42
N PRO A 141 -21.66 3.46 0.78
CA PRO A 141 -20.85 4.51 1.41
C PRO A 141 -21.44 5.12 2.69
N ILE A 142 -22.77 5.18 2.80
CA ILE A 142 -23.45 5.75 3.97
C ILE A 142 -23.21 4.88 5.22
N GLY A 143 -23.18 3.55 5.08
CA GLY A 143 -22.92 2.63 6.19
C GLY A 143 -21.51 2.75 6.79
N ALA A 144 -20.55 3.29 6.03
CA ALA A 144 -19.18 3.48 6.49
C ALA A 144 -18.93 4.83 7.20
N LEU A 145 -19.88 5.78 7.16
CA LEU A 145 -19.71 7.11 7.78
C LEU A 145 -19.38 7.07 9.28
N PRO A 146 -20.00 6.22 10.12
CA PRO A 146 -19.64 6.13 11.54
C PRO A 146 -18.21 5.60 11.76
N LYS A 147 -17.70 4.74 10.86
CA LYS A 147 -16.33 4.25 10.93
C LYS A 147 -15.32 5.32 10.51
N LEU A 148 -15.64 6.12 9.49
CA LEU A 148 -14.81 7.27 9.11
C LEU A 148 -14.68 8.31 10.24
N GLN A 149 -15.73 8.50 11.04
CA GLN A 149 -15.67 9.36 12.23
C GLN A 149 -14.69 8.81 13.29
N GLU A 150 -14.72 7.51 13.56
CA GLU A 150 -13.77 6.86 14.47
C GLU A 150 -12.33 6.85 13.93
N VAL A 151 -12.14 6.67 12.61
CA VAL A 151 -10.81 6.80 11.96
C VAL A 151 -10.21 8.18 12.24
N LEU A 152 -10.95 9.26 11.96
CA LEU A 152 -10.47 10.64 12.16
C LEU A 152 -10.16 10.91 13.63
N LYS A 153 -11.07 10.55 14.54
CA LYS A 153 -10.90 10.66 15.99
C LYS A 153 -9.62 10.00 16.50
N TYR A 154 -9.32 8.77 16.08
CA TYR A 154 -8.12 8.08 16.57
C TYR A 154 -6.83 8.56 15.90
N LEU A 155 -6.89 9.11 14.68
CA LEU A 155 -5.78 9.85 14.09
C LEU A 155 -5.50 11.15 14.87
N ASP A 156 -6.54 11.89 15.27
CA ASP A 156 -6.40 13.08 16.10
C ASP A 156 -5.75 12.76 17.47
N GLU A 157 -6.08 11.62 18.09
CA GLU A 157 -5.41 11.19 19.34
C GLU A 157 -3.96 10.75 19.14
N ALA A 158 -3.62 10.11 18.01
CA ALA A 158 -2.23 9.76 17.69
C ALA A 158 -1.37 11.01 17.36
N GLU A 159 -1.92 11.96 16.60
CA GLU A 159 -1.26 13.19 16.16
C GLU A 159 -0.99 14.17 17.32
N LYS A 160 -1.78 14.12 18.40
CA LYS A 160 -1.49 14.82 19.66
C LYS A 160 -0.25 14.31 20.40
N ILE A 161 0.19 13.08 20.13
CA ILE A 161 1.33 12.44 20.80
C ILE A 161 2.62 12.72 20.00
N ASP A 162 2.63 12.44 18.70
CA ASP A 162 3.66 12.93 17.78
C ASP A 162 3.09 13.08 16.35
N ALA A 163 2.87 14.32 15.94
CA ALA A 163 2.38 14.68 14.62
C ALA A 163 3.36 14.35 13.46
N ASN A 164 4.62 14.03 13.77
CA ASN A 164 5.64 13.66 12.78
C ASN A 164 6.03 12.18 12.85
N ASP A 165 5.28 11.34 13.59
CA ASP A 165 5.53 9.91 13.63
C ASP A 165 5.39 9.29 12.22
N PRO A 166 6.41 8.56 11.70
CA PRO A 166 6.40 8.11 10.32
C PRO A 166 5.38 7.04 9.97
N GLU A 167 4.99 6.17 10.92
CA GLU A 167 3.99 5.12 10.71
C GLU A 167 2.59 5.76 10.61
N LEU A 168 2.30 6.71 11.50
CA LEU A 168 1.09 7.54 11.47
C LEU A 168 0.99 8.33 10.17
N ASN A 169 2.06 9.03 9.79
CA ASN A 169 2.07 9.86 8.58
C ASN A 169 2.05 9.02 7.30
N LEU A 170 2.55 7.78 7.31
CA LEU A 170 2.42 6.87 6.18
C LEU A 170 0.95 6.54 5.91
N PHE A 171 0.22 6.08 6.93
CA PHE A 171 -1.21 5.77 6.79
C PHE A 171 -2.05 7.02 6.48
N LYS A 172 -1.83 8.11 7.22
CA LYS A 172 -2.52 9.40 7.00
C LYS A 172 -2.29 9.93 5.59
N GLY A 173 -1.05 9.90 5.09
CA GLY A 173 -0.72 10.37 3.74
C GLY A 173 -1.36 9.53 2.63
N PHE A 174 -1.39 8.20 2.74
CA PHE A 174 -2.14 7.36 1.80
C PHE A 174 -3.65 7.69 1.79
N MET A 175 -4.24 7.95 2.95
CA MET A 175 -5.64 8.39 3.06
C MET A 175 -5.86 9.78 2.46
N GLU A 176 -5.01 10.76 2.76
CA GLU A 176 -5.08 12.12 2.20
C GLU A 176 -4.96 12.12 0.67
N LEU A 177 -4.05 11.32 0.10
CA LEU A 177 -3.92 11.17 -1.35
C LEU A 177 -5.16 10.53 -1.98
N MET A 178 -5.71 9.49 -1.37
CA MET A 178 -6.94 8.84 -1.84
C MET A 178 -8.13 9.82 -1.82
N LEU A 179 -8.24 10.65 -0.78
CA LEU A 179 -9.28 11.67 -0.68
C LEU A 179 -9.07 12.81 -1.67
N ALA A 180 -7.86 13.37 -1.78
CA ALA A 180 -7.56 14.51 -2.65
C ALA A 180 -7.67 14.21 -4.16
N VAL A 181 -7.54 12.94 -4.56
CA VAL A 181 -7.79 12.50 -5.96
C VAL A 181 -9.29 12.39 -6.26
N ASN A 182 -10.14 12.15 -5.25
CA ASN A 182 -11.57 11.85 -5.44
C ASN A 182 -12.53 12.96 -4.95
N LEU A 183 -12.06 13.89 -4.11
CA LEU A 183 -12.86 14.95 -3.48
C LEU A 183 -12.11 16.30 -3.52
N PRO A 184 -12.78 17.42 -3.84
CA PRO A 184 -12.17 18.74 -3.92
C PRO A 184 -11.97 19.40 -2.54
N LEU A 185 -11.43 18.64 -1.58
CA LEU A 185 -11.30 19.04 -0.17
C LEU A 185 -9.87 19.43 0.24
N ALA A 186 -8.86 18.95 -0.49
CA ALA A 186 -7.45 19.26 -0.26
C ALA A 186 -6.69 19.41 -1.59
N SER A 187 -5.61 20.19 -1.61
CA SER A 187 -4.68 20.20 -2.73
C SER A 187 -3.83 18.92 -2.70
N PRO A 188 -3.78 18.13 -3.79
CA PRO A 188 -2.90 16.96 -3.87
C PRO A 188 -1.43 17.32 -3.63
N GLU A 189 -0.99 18.50 -4.07
CA GLU A 189 0.37 19.00 -3.84
C GLU A 189 0.71 19.19 -2.34
N VAL A 190 -0.26 19.58 -1.51
CA VAL A 190 -0.06 19.73 -0.05
C VAL A 190 0.00 18.36 0.63
N ALA A 191 -0.90 17.43 0.28
CA ALA A 191 -0.87 16.06 0.77
C ALA A 191 0.46 15.37 0.41
N ILE A 192 0.92 15.51 -0.85
CA ILE A 192 2.23 15.02 -1.30
C ILE A 192 3.37 15.63 -0.48
N ALA A 193 3.37 16.94 -0.24
CA ALA A 193 4.44 17.61 0.51
C ALA A 193 4.50 17.18 1.99
N ASN A 194 3.36 16.97 2.65
CA ASN A 194 3.30 16.42 4.02
C ASN A 194 3.80 14.97 4.05
N PHE A 195 3.33 14.13 3.13
CA PHE A 195 3.71 12.73 3.01
C PHE A 195 5.22 12.58 2.75
N GLN A 196 5.81 13.40 1.87
CA GLN A 196 7.27 13.44 1.65
C GLN A 196 8.11 13.89 2.85
N ARG A 197 7.56 14.73 3.74
CA ARG A 197 8.31 15.30 4.87
C ARG A 197 8.22 14.43 6.13
N ASN A 198 7.06 13.79 6.35
CA ASN A 198 6.74 13.17 7.64
C ASN A 198 6.63 11.63 7.60
N ALA A 199 6.45 10.99 6.44
CA ALA A 199 6.23 9.55 6.35
C ALA A 199 7.50 8.78 5.95
N ALA A 200 7.57 7.50 6.32
CA ALA A 200 8.64 6.57 5.98
C ALA A 200 8.11 5.12 5.95
N PRO A 201 8.82 4.15 5.35
CA PRO A 201 10.05 4.29 4.55
C PRO A 201 9.83 4.97 3.19
N GLU A 202 10.90 5.56 2.63
CA GLU A 202 10.84 6.43 1.45
C GLU A 202 10.25 5.72 0.21
N TYR A 203 10.59 4.46 -0.08
CA TYR A 203 10.04 3.74 -1.22
C TYR A 203 8.50 3.66 -1.23
N LEU A 204 7.84 3.71 -0.06
CA LEU A 204 6.37 3.69 0.05
C LEU A 204 5.74 5.04 -0.19
N VAL A 205 6.38 6.08 0.34
CA VAL A 205 6.03 7.46 0.06
C VAL A 205 6.16 7.71 -1.45
N ASN A 206 7.27 7.28 -2.04
CA ASN A 206 7.52 7.31 -3.48
C ASN A 206 6.48 6.49 -4.28
N ARG A 207 6.15 5.25 -3.86
CA ARG A 207 5.08 4.42 -4.50
C ARG A 207 3.72 5.11 -4.45
N GLY A 208 3.31 5.66 -3.30
CA GLY A 208 2.03 6.34 -3.13
C GLY A 208 1.90 7.62 -3.97
N ILE A 209 2.96 8.43 -4.03
CA ILE A 209 3.00 9.65 -4.85
C ILE A 209 2.97 9.30 -6.35
N ALA A 210 3.67 8.24 -6.77
CA ALA A 210 3.63 7.76 -8.15
C ALA A 210 2.21 7.35 -8.58
N VAL A 211 1.47 6.66 -7.72
CA VAL A 211 0.04 6.33 -7.92
C VAL A 211 -0.82 7.61 -7.99
N ALA A 212 -0.67 8.53 -7.04
CA ALA A 212 -1.43 9.78 -7.03
C ALA A 212 -1.19 10.62 -8.31
N TYR A 213 0.04 10.63 -8.85
CA TYR A 213 0.33 11.30 -10.12
C TYR A 213 -0.10 10.52 -11.38
N ARG A 214 -0.11 9.18 -11.35
CA ARG A 214 -0.73 8.35 -12.40
C ARG A 214 -2.21 8.73 -12.57
N ASP A 215 -2.94 8.80 -11.47
CA ASP A 215 -4.39 8.99 -11.45
C ASP A 215 -4.78 10.44 -11.83
N GLN A 216 -3.95 11.41 -11.44
CA GLN A 216 -3.99 12.80 -11.93
C GLN A 216 -3.50 12.97 -13.39
N LYS A 217 -3.06 11.90 -14.05
CA LYS A 217 -2.50 11.90 -15.43
C LYS A 217 -1.25 12.77 -15.61
N LYS A 218 -0.55 13.06 -14.50
CA LYS A 218 0.72 13.79 -14.41
C LYS A 218 1.88 12.80 -14.62
N TYR A 219 1.86 12.06 -15.73
CA TYR A 219 2.70 10.87 -15.95
C TYR A 219 4.20 11.11 -15.75
N ASP A 220 4.71 12.26 -16.18
CA ASP A 220 6.13 12.61 -16.09
C ASP A 220 6.61 12.66 -14.63
N LYS A 221 5.77 13.17 -13.71
CA LYS A 221 6.00 13.12 -12.27
C LYS A 221 5.78 11.73 -11.68
N GLY A 222 4.78 11.00 -12.17
CA GLY A 222 4.58 9.59 -11.76
C GLY A 222 5.83 8.74 -12.05
N LEU A 223 6.50 8.99 -13.19
CA LEU A 223 7.74 8.34 -13.58
C LEU A 223 8.92 8.75 -12.69
N GLU A 224 9.02 10.02 -12.30
CA GLU A 224 10.03 10.47 -11.31
C GLU A 224 9.93 9.65 -10.00
N PHE A 225 8.73 9.55 -9.43
CA PHE A 225 8.51 8.91 -8.14
C PHE A 225 8.54 7.37 -8.20
N VAL A 226 8.06 6.73 -9.28
CA VAL A 226 8.19 5.26 -9.42
C VAL A 226 9.64 4.84 -9.64
N ASN A 227 10.46 5.66 -10.33
CA ASN A 227 11.89 5.39 -10.48
C ASN A 227 12.63 5.53 -9.15
N LYS A 228 12.25 6.47 -8.25
CA LYS A 228 12.80 6.55 -6.88
C LYS A 228 12.47 5.29 -6.07
N ALA A 229 11.19 4.89 -6.03
CA ALA A 229 10.80 3.66 -5.35
C ALA A 229 11.60 2.45 -5.86
N LEU A 230 11.77 2.32 -7.18
CA LEU A 230 12.57 1.26 -7.82
C LEU A 230 14.10 1.32 -7.55
N GLN A 231 14.64 2.37 -6.91
CA GLN A 231 16.05 2.38 -6.48
C GLN A 231 16.26 1.53 -5.22
N GLU A 232 15.34 1.64 -4.27
CA GLU A 232 15.31 0.82 -3.05
C GLU A 232 14.72 -0.59 -3.31
N THR A 233 13.88 -0.72 -4.35
CA THR A 233 12.99 -1.88 -4.55
C THR A 233 13.05 -2.47 -5.98
N PRO A 234 14.24 -2.60 -6.60
CA PRO A 234 14.38 -2.76 -8.06
C PRO A 234 13.66 -3.96 -8.66
N ASP A 235 13.48 -5.03 -7.88
CA ASP A 235 12.87 -6.26 -8.37
C ASP A 235 11.33 -6.34 -8.23
N ASN A 236 10.69 -5.30 -7.68
CA ASN A 236 9.26 -5.37 -7.38
C ASN A 236 8.35 -5.45 -8.63
N PRO A 237 7.56 -6.53 -8.82
CA PRO A 237 6.66 -6.66 -9.96
C PRO A 237 5.51 -5.64 -10.00
N GLU A 238 5.02 -5.14 -8.86
CA GLU A 238 3.98 -4.10 -8.87
C GLU A 238 4.51 -2.73 -9.29
N LEU A 239 5.75 -2.39 -8.94
CA LEU A 239 6.38 -1.14 -9.39
C LEU A 239 6.86 -1.23 -10.83
N LYS A 240 7.34 -2.40 -11.28
CA LYS A 240 7.54 -2.70 -12.71
C LYS A 240 6.21 -2.50 -13.48
N TYR A 241 5.10 -3.02 -12.96
CA TYR A 241 3.75 -2.79 -13.52
C TYR A 241 3.32 -1.32 -13.49
N LEU A 242 3.47 -0.61 -12.37
CA LEU A 242 3.13 0.81 -12.24
C LEU A 242 3.94 1.69 -13.20
N LYS A 243 5.24 1.42 -13.36
CA LYS A 243 6.08 2.10 -14.35
C LYS A 243 5.63 1.78 -15.77
N ALA A 244 5.27 0.53 -16.08
CA ALA A 244 4.70 0.16 -17.37
C ALA A 244 3.38 0.89 -17.68
N GLN A 245 2.47 1.02 -16.70
CA GLN A 245 1.25 1.82 -16.83
C GLN A 245 1.55 3.28 -17.17
N LEU A 246 2.47 3.90 -16.42
CA LEU A 246 2.87 5.30 -16.61
C LEU A 246 3.50 5.54 -17.99
N LEU A 247 4.46 4.69 -18.39
CA LEU A 247 5.11 4.77 -19.70
C LEU A 247 4.12 4.53 -20.84
N TYR A 248 3.24 3.52 -20.75
CA TYR A 248 2.27 3.27 -21.81
C TYR A 248 1.37 4.49 -22.05
N GLN A 249 0.85 5.12 -20.99
CA GLN A 249 0.01 6.31 -21.13
C GLN A 249 0.81 7.55 -21.59
N GLN A 250 2.08 7.69 -21.20
CA GLN A 250 2.98 8.75 -21.66
C GLN A 250 3.32 8.58 -23.15
N GLY A 251 3.81 7.42 -23.57
CA GLY A 251 4.15 7.09 -24.96
C GLY A 251 2.94 7.22 -25.88
N LYS A 252 1.77 6.72 -25.44
CA LYS A 252 0.50 6.93 -26.16
C LYS A 252 0.10 8.40 -26.29
N LYS A 253 0.33 9.23 -25.26
CA LYS A 253 0.07 10.69 -25.27
C LYS A 253 1.03 11.44 -26.20
N LEU A 254 2.28 11.00 -26.29
CA LEU A 254 3.32 11.57 -27.15
C LEU A 254 3.34 10.97 -28.57
N ASN A 255 2.57 9.91 -28.81
CA ASN A 255 2.66 9.04 -29.99
C ASN A 255 4.07 8.42 -30.19
N ASP A 256 4.79 8.20 -29.10
CA ASP A 256 6.13 7.61 -29.07
C ASP A 256 6.06 6.08 -28.97
N ARG A 257 6.64 5.40 -29.95
CA ARG A 257 6.65 3.93 -30.06
C ARG A 257 7.74 3.28 -29.20
N ALA A 258 8.84 3.96 -28.93
CA ALA A 258 9.92 3.45 -28.09
C ALA A 258 9.51 3.43 -26.62
N ILE A 259 8.84 4.49 -26.14
CA ILE A 259 8.30 4.55 -24.77
C ILE A 259 7.27 3.44 -24.52
N VAL A 260 6.39 3.15 -25.50
CA VAL A 260 5.45 2.02 -25.38
C VAL A 260 6.15 0.66 -25.47
N GLN A 261 7.30 0.56 -26.15
CA GLN A 261 8.10 -0.67 -26.15
C GLN A 261 8.83 -0.89 -24.81
N GLU A 262 9.31 0.15 -24.12
CA GLU A 262 9.79 0.04 -22.72
C GLU A 262 8.64 -0.42 -21.79
N ALA A 263 7.43 0.15 -21.96
CA ALA A 263 6.27 -0.26 -21.20
C ALA A 263 5.94 -1.76 -21.37
N ILE A 264 5.98 -2.28 -22.60
CA ILE A 264 5.75 -3.71 -22.89
C ILE A 264 6.82 -4.58 -22.22
N ALA A 265 8.10 -4.19 -22.26
CA ALA A 265 9.17 -4.93 -21.59
C ALA A 265 8.99 -4.99 -20.06
N LEU A 266 8.51 -3.91 -19.44
CA LEU A 266 8.22 -3.87 -18.00
C LEU A 266 6.95 -4.63 -17.63
N PHE A 267 5.91 -4.63 -18.49
CA PHE A 267 4.77 -5.53 -18.33
C PHE A 267 5.20 -7.00 -18.39
N ASP A 268 6.05 -7.38 -19.35
CA ASP A 268 6.56 -8.76 -19.48
C ASP A 268 7.41 -9.17 -18.27
N ALA A 269 8.24 -8.26 -17.74
CA ALA A 269 9.00 -8.49 -16.50
C ALA A 269 8.09 -8.74 -15.29
N ALA A 270 7.01 -7.96 -15.14
CA ALA A 270 6.02 -8.18 -14.09
C ALA A 270 5.20 -9.48 -14.30
N ILE A 271 4.91 -9.86 -15.56
CA ILE A 271 4.22 -11.11 -15.92
C ILE A 271 5.08 -12.33 -15.58
N ALA A 272 6.40 -12.28 -15.78
CA ALA A 272 7.31 -13.35 -15.36
C ALA A 272 7.23 -13.64 -13.84
N GLN A 273 6.93 -12.60 -13.05
CA GLN A 273 6.76 -12.66 -11.60
C GLN A 273 5.29 -12.83 -11.15
N GLN A 274 4.31 -12.98 -12.06
CA GLN A 274 2.88 -12.91 -11.73
C GLN A 274 2.38 -13.90 -10.66
N ASN A 275 3.12 -14.98 -10.38
CA ASN A 275 2.79 -15.93 -9.31
C ASN A 275 2.99 -15.36 -7.90
N GLN A 276 3.83 -14.32 -7.78
CA GLN A 276 4.05 -13.53 -6.58
C GLN A 276 2.88 -12.57 -6.32
N LEU A 277 2.25 -12.07 -7.39
CA LEU A 277 1.18 -11.07 -7.34
C LEU A 277 -0.18 -11.65 -6.88
N PRO A 278 -1.05 -10.86 -6.23
CA PRO A 278 -2.40 -11.27 -5.83
C PRO A 278 -3.31 -11.42 -7.05
N ALA A 279 -4.36 -12.24 -6.93
CA ALA A 279 -5.20 -12.65 -8.06
C ALA A 279 -5.81 -11.46 -8.85
N TYR A 280 -6.20 -10.39 -8.16
CA TYR A 280 -6.81 -9.20 -8.79
C TYR A 280 -5.88 -8.43 -9.73
N LEU A 281 -4.55 -8.53 -9.58
CA LEU A 281 -3.58 -7.84 -10.44
C LEU A 281 -3.21 -8.63 -11.70
N ARG A 282 -3.29 -9.98 -11.66
CA ARG A 282 -2.80 -10.86 -12.74
C ARG A 282 -3.53 -10.61 -14.06
N SER A 283 -4.87 -10.55 -14.04
CA SER A 283 -5.68 -10.37 -15.25
C SER A 283 -5.58 -8.96 -15.85
N PRO A 284 -5.65 -7.85 -15.07
CA PRO A 284 -5.37 -6.51 -15.56
C PRO A 284 -3.97 -6.37 -16.18
N LEU A 285 -2.94 -6.91 -15.53
CA LEU A 285 -1.56 -6.87 -16.02
C LEU A 285 -1.41 -7.50 -17.43
N GLN A 286 -1.95 -8.71 -17.63
CA GLN A 286 -1.94 -9.37 -18.94
C GLN A 286 -2.78 -8.60 -19.99
N PHE A 287 -3.92 -8.04 -19.58
CA PHE A 287 -4.79 -7.26 -20.46
C PHE A 287 -4.12 -5.95 -20.90
N GLU A 288 -3.53 -5.19 -19.99
CA GLU A 288 -2.87 -3.92 -20.29
C GLU A 288 -1.61 -4.12 -21.15
N ARG A 289 -0.85 -5.19 -20.92
CA ARG A 289 0.24 -5.64 -21.82
C ARG A 289 -0.25 -5.91 -23.24
N THR A 290 -1.41 -6.56 -23.37
CA THR A 290 -2.03 -6.87 -24.67
C THR A 290 -2.53 -5.60 -25.36
N VAL A 291 -3.11 -4.67 -24.60
CA VAL A 291 -3.56 -3.35 -25.10
C VAL A 291 -2.38 -2.50 -25.58
N ALA A 292 -1.26 -2.48 -24.86
CA ALA A 292 -0.04 -1.79 -25.28
C ALA A 292 0.55 -2.40 -26.57
N GLN A 293 0.58 -3.73 -26.68
CA GLN A 293 0.99 -4.41 -27.92
C GLN A 293 0.08 -4.06 -29.10
N ASN A 294 -1.25 -4.11 -28.93
CA ASN A 294 -2.19 -3.78 -30.00
C ASN A 294 -2.02 -2.33 -30.48
N TRP A 295 -1.78 -1.38 -29.56
CA TRP A 295 -1.44 0.00 -29.93
C TRP A 295 -0.14 0.08 -30.74
N LEU A 296 0.91 -0.64 -30.32
CA LEU A 296 2.19 -0.69 -31.04
C LEU A 296 2.04 -1.33 -32.42
N ASP A 297 1.20 -2.35 -32.56
CA ASP A 297 0.89 -3.03 -33.82
C ASP A 297 -0.05 -2.21 -34.73
N GLY A 298 -0.59 -1.08 -34.27
CA GLY A 298 -1.57 -0.26 -35.00
C GLY A 298 -2.97 -0.87 -35.07
N LYS A 299 -3.25 -1.90 -34.27
CA LYS A 299 -4.55 -2.59 -34.18
C LYS A 299 -5.52 -1.74 -33.34
N ARG A 300 -6.77 -1.66 -33.79
CA ARG A 300 -7.88 -0.96 -33.11
C ARG A 300 -8.84 -1.95 -32.46
#